data_AF-A0A1G7NM92-F1
#
_entry.id   AF-A0A1G7NM92-F1
#
_cell.length_a   1.000
_cell.length_b   1.000
_cell.length_c   1.000
_cell.angle_alpha   90.00
_cell.angle_beta   90.00
_cell.angle_gamma   90.00
#
_symmetry.space_group_name_H-M   'P 1'
#
loop_
_entity.id
_entity.type
_entity.pdbx_description
1 polymer ?
#
loop_
_entity_poly.entity_id
_entity_poly.type
_entity_poly.pdbx_seq_one_letter_code
_entity_poly.pdbx_strand_id
1 'polypeptide(L)'
;MTPAYGDQVTVAYTQSMMALVNACWSRGMIMKIAVENGQSLITRARNEMLVKFLDTPELTHVFWIDADVGFRSEDVFRFLSSDLDVVAGAYPIKQYDWPIDIPAGTQTLSQEQFERLALVYPVNANEDAGLSFIPDEDGYLEVTEAPTGFMCIKRRVFDRMMEAYPDLQYFPDFDMQPGREAKAKYCYRFFDVMFDASSKRYLSEDYAFCRRWRDIGGKVHVCTRTRLTHAGTHRFNGDIQGALAVRPLEAIGGRRGRRTPEERGR
;
A
#
# COMPACT_ATOMS: atom_id res chain seq x y z
N MET A 1 1.97 -10.05 5.90
CA MET A 1 2.03 -10.86 4.67
C MET A 1 2.95 -10.15 3.72
N THR A 2 3.97 -10.86 3.24
CA THR A 2 5.06 -10.30 2.45
C THR A 2 5.33 -11.18 1.24
N PRO A 3 4.88 -10.79 0.05
CA PRO A 3 5.33 -11.40 -1.20
C PRO A 3 6.81 -11.06 -1.42
N ALA A 4 7.67 -12.08 -1.54
CA ALA A 4 9.11 -11.96 -1.73
C ALA A 4 9.53 -12.72 -3.01
N TYR A 5 9.18 -12.15 -4.19
CA TYR A 5 9.33 -12.82 -5.49
C TYR A 5 10.69 -13.49 -5.70
N GLY A 6 11.78 -12.76 -5.43
CA GLY A 6 13.17 -13.23 -5.64
C GLY A 6 13.77 -14.01 -4.47
N ASP A 7 12.96 -14.49 -3.52
CA ASP A 7 13.43 -15.10 -2.26
C ASP A 7 14.39 -14.19 -1.46
N GLN A 8 14.15 -12.88 -1.53
CA GLN A 8 14.98 -11.86 -0.93
C GLN A 8 14.13 -10.86 -0.15
N VAL A 9 14.68 -10.44 0.98
CA VAL A 9 14.18 -9.33 1.80
C VAL A 9 15.34 -8.39 2.12
N THR A 10 15.04 -7.12 2.29
CA THR A 10 16.06 -6.11 2.58
C THR A 10 16.40 -6.05 4.07
N VAL A 11 17.59 -5.51 4.39
CA VAL A 11 18.01 -5.29 5.80
C VAL A 11 17.01 -4.39 6.54
N ALA A 12 16.47 -3.37 5.86
CA ALA A 12 15.47 -2.46 6.44
C ALA A 12 14.20 -3.21 6.88
N TYR A 13 13.66 -4.04 5.99
CA TYR A 13 12.52 -4.91 6.27
C TYR A 13 12.80 -5.85 7.46
N THR A 14 13.95 -6.53 7.45
CA THR A 14 14.31 -7.49 8.51
C THR A 14 14.39 -6.83 9.87
N GLN A 15 15.06 -5.67 9.97
CA GLN A 15 15.16 -4.90 11.21
C GLN A 15 13.77 -4.49 11.75
N SER A 16 12.91 -3.98 10.86
CA SER A 16 11.55 -3.58 11.20
C SER A 16 10.67 -4.75 11.65
N MET A 17 10.77 -5.90 10.98
CA MET A 17 10.04 -7.11 11.34
C MET A 17 10.50 -7.67 12.69
N MET A 18 11.80 -7.70 12.97
CA MET A 18 12.31 -8.12 14.28
C MET A 18 11.79 -7.23 15.41
N ALA A 19 11.81 -5.91 15.21
CA ALA A 19 11.26 -4.95 16.17
C ALA A 19 9.75 -5.18 16.37
N LEU A 20 8.99 -5.40 15.29
CA LEU A 20 7.56 -5.66 15.34
C LEU A 20 7.23 -6.96 16.10
N VAL A 21 7.96 -8.04 15.83
CA VAL A 21 7.75 -9.32 16.53
C VAL A 21 7.95 -9.17 18.03
N ASN A 22 9.04 -8.50 18.45
CA ASN A 22 9.30 -8.22 19.86
C ASN A 22 8.20 -7.33 20.48
N ALA A 23 7.74 -6.32 19.74
CA ALA A 23 6.70 -5.41 20.19
C ALA A 23 5.32 -6.07 20.32
N CYS A 24 4.97 -7.00 19.42
CA CYS A 24 3.75 -7.80 19.51
C CYS A 24 3.82 -8.80 20.66
N TRP A 25 4.95 -9.49 20.81
CA TRP A 25 5.18 -10.46 21.89
C TRP A 25 5.03 -9.80 23.27
N SER A 26 5.68 -8.66 23.48
CA SER A 26 5.59 -7.89 24.74
C SER A 26 4.18 -7.37 25.06
N ARG A 27 3.28 -7.29 24.06
CA ARG A 27 1.87 -6.90 24.22
C ARG A 27 0.93 -8.10 24.30
N GLY A 28 1.44 -9.33 24.28
CA GLY A 28 0.62 -10.55 24.25
C GLY A 28 -0.21 -10.70 22.97
N MET A 29 0.19 -10.04 21.88
CA MET A 29 -0.54 -10.08 20.61
C MET A 29 -0.19 -11.33 19.80
N ILE A 30 -1.23 -12.02 19.34
CA ILE A 30 -1.07 -13.13 18.40
C ILE A 30 -0.81 -12.55 17.00
N MET A 31 0.30 -12.95 16.39
CA MET A 31 0.60 -12.61 14.99
C MET A 31 1.03 -13.86 14.23
N LYS A 32 0.62 -13.95 12.96
CA LYS A 32 1.15 -14.91 12.00
C LYS A 32 1.94 -14.17 10.94
N ILE A 33 3.19 -14.58 10.72
CA ILE A 33 4.05 -14.04 9.67
C ILE A 33 4.00 -15.01 8.49
N ALA A 34 3.73 -14.47 7.31
CA ALA A 34 3.82 -15.19 6.04
C ALA A 34 4.70 -14.36 5.11
N VAL A 35 5.90 -14.89 4.81
CA VAL A 35 6.82 -14.39 3.79
C VAL A 35 6.88 -15.46 2.72
N GLU A 36 6.46 -15.17 1.50
CA GLU A 36 6.25 -16.20 0.48
C GLU A 36 6.95 -15.82 -0.83
N ASN A 37 7.67 -16.78 -1.40
CA ASN A 37 8.38 -16.67 -2.67
C ASN A 37 7.69 -17.54 -3.74
N GLY A 38 8.27 -17.61 -4.94
CA GLY A 38 7.90 -18.63 -5.94
C GLY A 38 6.69 -18.29 -6.80
N GLN A 39 6.18 -17.05 -6.72
CA GLN A 39 5.06 -16.56 -7.53
C GLN A 39 5.49 -15.37 -8.38
N SER A 40 5.61 -15.57 -9.70
CA SER A 40 5.98 -14.50 -10.66
C SER A 40 4.91 -13.46 -10.88
N LEU A 41 3.67 -13.79 -10.53
CA LEU A 41 2.53 -12.89 -10.64
C LEU A 41 2.13 -12.42 -9.24
N ILE A 42 2.44 -11.15 -8.93
CA ILE A 42 2.16 -10.54 -7.61
C ILE A 42 0.67 -10.60 -7.24
N THR A 43 -0.23 -10.49 -8.24
CA THR A 43 -1.68 -10.58 -8.01
C THR A 43 -2.06 -11.94 -7.44
N ARG A 44 -1.57 -13.02 -8.08
CA ARG A 44 -1.78 -14.40 -7.61
C ARG A 44 -1.15 -14.64 -6.25
N ALA A 45 0.09 -14.17 -6.02
CA ALA A 45 0.73 -14.26 -4.71
C ALA A 45 -0.15 -13.66 -3.61
N ARG A 46 -0.62 -12.41 -3.77
CA ARG A 46 -1.46 -11.75 -2.75
C ARG A 46 -2.79 -12.48 -2.54
N ASN A 47 -3.44 -12.92 -3.60
CA ASN A 47 -4.70 -13.67 -3.52
C ASN A 47 -4.52 -15.03 -2.81
N GLU A 48 -3.48 -15.80 -3.13
CA GLU A 48 -3.20 -17.09 -2.50
C GLU A 48 -2.78 -16.95 -1.03
N MET A 49 -1.97 -15.95 -0.71
CA MET A 49 -1.60 -15.66 0.68
C MET A 49 -2.84 -15.34 1.53
N LEU A 50 -3.79 -14.60 0.95
CA LEU A 50 -5.02 -14.23 1.65
C LEU A 50 -5.88 -15.44 2.03
N VAL A 51 -5.83 -16.54 1.27
CA VAL A 51 -6.51 -17.80 1.63
C VAL A 51 -6.09 -18.26 3.04
N LYS A 52 -4.81 -18.14 3.39
CA LYS A 52 -4.30 -18.54 4.73
C LYS A 52 -4.86 -17.67 5.85
N PHE A 53 -5.05 -16.38 5.58
CA PHE A 53 -5.69 -15.45 6.52
C PHE A 53 -7.18 -15.79 6.65
N LEU A 54 -7.89 -15.94 5.53
CA LEU A 54 -9.33 -16.21 5.54
C LEU A 54 -9.66 -17.55 6.23
N ASP A 55 -8.79 -18.55 6.07
CA ASP A 55 -8.87 -19.88 6.70
C ASP A 55 -8.49 -19.89 8.20
N THR A 56 -8.02 -18.77 8.76
CA THR A 56 -7.72 -18.63 10.21
C THR A 56 -8.68 -17.61 10.84
N PRO A 57 -9.83 -18.02 11.39
CA PRO A 57 -10.87 -17.12 11.91
C PRO A 57 -10.40 -16.16 13.01
N GLU A 58 -9.38 -16.54 13.78
CA GLU A 58 -8.86 -15.76 14.92
C GLU A 58 -8.12 -14.49 14.49
N LEU A 59 -7.70 -14.39 13.23
CA LEU A 59 -7.01 -13.22 12.72
C LEU A 59 -8.01 -12.14 12.30
N THR A 60 -7.89 -10.94 12.84
CA THR A 60 -8.82 -9.82 12.58
C THR A 60 -8.37 -8.85 11.49
N HIS A 61 -7.06 -8.78 11.24
CA HIS A 61 -6.45 -7.88 10.28
C HIS A 61 -5.41 -8.61 9.44
N VAL A 62 -5.33 -8.28 8.16
CA VAL A 62 -4.15 -8.56 7.35
C VAL A 62 -3.31 -7.29 7.26
N PHE A 63 -2.00 -7.45 7.39
CA PHE A 63 -1.05 -6.36 7.20
C PHE A 63 -0.10 -6.75 6.07
N TRP A 64 -0.20 -6.06 4.94
CA TRP A 64 0.69 -6.22 3.80
C TRP A 64 1.94 -5.38 4.01
N ILE A 65 3.10 -5.99 3.79
CA ILE A 65 4.40 -5.34 3.91
C ILE A 65 5.25 -5.84 2.74
N ASP A 66 5.75 -4.95 1.88
CA ASP A 66 6.66 -5.34 0.80
C ASP A 66 8.04 -5.66 1.38
N ALA A 67 8.76 -6.60 0.74
CA ALA A 67 10.05 -7.14 1.20
C ALA A 67 11.19 -6.10 1.27
N ASP A 68 10.97 -4.92 0.71
CA ASP A 68 11.91 -3.81 0.60
C ASP A 68 11.46 -2.54 1.35
N VAL A 69 10.41 -2.63 2.17
CA VAL A 69 9.91 -1.53 2.98
C VAL A 69 10.39 -1.66 4.43
N GLY A 70 11.06 -0.61 4.91
CA GLY A 70 11.38 -0.42 6.32
C GLY A 70 10.36 0.49 7.00
N PHE A 71 10.01 0.17 8.24
CA PHE A 71 8.94 0.81 9.01
C PHE A 71 9.21 0.75 10.52
N ARG A 72 8.42 1.48 11.32
CA ARG A 72 8.46 1.38 12.78
C ARG A 72 7.30 0.55 13.30
N SER A 73 7.50 -0.21 14.37
CA SER A 73 6.43 -0.99 14.99
C SER A 73 5.27 -0.11 15.46
N GLU A 74 5.55 1.13 15.88
CA GLU A 74 4.52 2.10 16.24
C GLU A 74 3.58 2.44 15.09
N ASP A 75 4.06 2.43 13.83
CA ASP A 75 3.21 2.68 12.66
C ASP A 75 2.17 1.57 12.49
N VAL A 76 2.55 0.31 12.75
CA VAL A 76 1.62 -0.83 12.74
C VAL A 76 0.56 -0.68 13.83
N PHE A 77 0.96 -0.37 15.06
CA PHE A 77 0.02 -0.22 16.17
C PHE A 77 -0.91 0.98 15.97
N ARG A 78 -0.42 2.06 15.37
CA ARG A 78 -1.25 3.20 14.97
C ARG A 78 -2.36 2.79 14.01
N PHE A 79 -2.05 1.92 13.04
CA PHE A 79 -3.04 1.46 12.05
C PHE A 79 -4.08 0.55 12.71
N LEU A 80 -3.62 -0.35 13.60
CA LEU A 80 -4.53 -1.23 14.34
C LEU A 80 -5.45 -0.46 15.30
N SER A 81 -5.04 0.73 15.76
CA SER A 81 -5.81 1.55 16.69
C SER A 81 -6.72 2.57 16.02
N SER A 82 -6.64 2.77 14.70
CA SER A 82 -7.39 3.83 14.00
C SER A 82 -8.85 3.51 13.71
N ASP A 83 -9.24 2.25 13.93
CA ASP A 83 -10.55 1.68 13.57
C ASP A 83 -10.94 1.85 12.08
N LEU A 84 -10.00 2.22 11.21
CA LEU A 84 -10.21 2.34 9.77
C LEU A 84 -10.23 0.97 9.09
N ASP A 85 -11.04 0.84 8.05
CA ASP A 85 -11.19 -0.42 7.29
C ASP A 85 -9.96 -0.80 6.48
N VAL A 86 -9.45 0.19 5.75
CA VAL A 86 -8.27 0.10 4.90
C VAL A 86 -7.44 1.33 5.20
N VAL A 87 -6.23 1.11 5.73
CA VAL A 87 -5.26 2.17 6.00
C VAL A 87 -3.89 1.76 5.50
N ALA A 88 -3.25 2.64 4.74
CA ALA A 88 -1.93 2.44 4.18
C ALA A 88 -0.94 3.48 4.70
N GLY A 89 0.33 3.09 4.76
CA GLY A 89 1.45 4.01 4.80
C GLY A 89 2.02 4.16 3.40
N ALA A 90 2.52 5.35 3.09
CA ALA A 90 3.08 5.63 1.79
C ALA A 90 4.61 5.68 1.86
N TYR A 91 5.26 4.93 1.00
CA TYR A 91 6.69 4.95 0.78
C TYR A 91 6.97 5.59 -0.60
N PRO A 92 8.11 6.27 -0.77
CA PRO A 92 8.41 6.95 -2.02
C PRO A 92 8.65 5.94 -3.15
N ILE A 93 8.30 6.33 -4.37
CA ILE A 93 8.77 5.66 -5.58
C ILE A 93 10.30 5.69 -5.58
N LYS A 94 10.97 4.64 -6.08
CA LYS A 94 12.45 4.50 -6.10
C LYS A 94 13.13 5.41 -7.12
N GLN A 95 12.72 6.67 -7.16
CA GLN A 95 13.20 7.66 -8.11
C GLN A 95 12.98 9.06 -7.52
N TYR A 96 13.93 9.94 -7.79
CA TYR A 96 13.76 11.37 -7.59
C TYR A 96 13.07 11.97 -8.81
N ASP A 97 12.01 12.72 -8.57
CA ASP A 97 11.33 13.49 -9.60
C ASP A 97 12.20 14.69 -9.98
N TRP A 98 12.82 14.62 -11.15
CA TRP A 98 13.74 15.64 -11.65
C TRP A 98 13.19 16.25 -12.95
N PRO A 99 13.42 17.55 -13.23
CA PRO A 99 14.01 18.55 -12.32
C PRO A 99 13.08 18.88 -11.14
N ILE A 100 13.65 19.45 -10.07
CA ILE A 100 12.90 20.00 -8.92
C ILE A 100 12.87 21.51 -8.96
N ASP A 101 11.76 22.10 -8.50
CA ASP A 101 11.67 23.53 -8.27
C ASP A 101 12.34 23.89 -6.94
N ILE A 102 13.42 24.67 -7.02
CA ILE A 102 14.17 25.12 -5.84
C ILE A 102 13.58 26.46 -5.37
N PRO A 103 13.20 26.60 -4.08
CA PRO A 103 12.68 27.87 -3.57
C PRO A 103 13.67 29.03 -3.79
N ALA A 104 13.15 30.18 -4.22
CA ALA A 104 13.97 31.36 -4.50
C ALA A 104 14.85 31.75 -3.30
N GLY A 105 16.13 32.06 -3.56
CA GLY A 105 17.11 32.40 -2.53
C GLY A 105 17.76 31.20 -1.84
N THR A 106 17.37 29.96 -2.17
CA THR A 106 18.03 28.76 -1.66
C THR A 106 19.39 28.57 -2.32
N GLN A 107 20.47 28.63 -1.54
CA GLN A 107 21.84 28.35 -2.01
C GLN A 107 22.25 26.89 -1.81
N THR A 108 21.73 26.25 -0.76
CA THR A 108 22.00 24.85 -0.41
C THR A 108 20.73 24.19 0.11
N LEU A 109 20.59 22.90 -0.13
CA LEU A 109 19.51 22.06 0.42
C LEU A 109 20.15 20.97 1.27
N SER A 110 19.60 20.75 2.48
CA SER A 110 19.88 19.52 3.22
C SER A 110 19.29 18.32 2.46
N GLN A 111 19.77 17.11 2.77
CA GLN A 111 19.20 15.89 2.20
C GLN A 111 17.70 15.78 2.45
N GLU A 112 17.24 16.10 3.66
CA GLU A 112 15.82 16.06 4.04
C GLU A 112 14.98 17.07 3.24
N GLN A 113 15.49 18.30 3.03
CA GLN A 113 14.81 19.30 2.22
C GLN A 113 14.73 18.86 0.75
N PHE A 114 15.83 18.31 0.22
CA PHE A 114 15.85 17.75 -1.12
C PHE A 114 14.86 16.59 -1.28
N GLU A 115 14.84 15.64 -0.35
CA GLU A 115 13.93 14.49 -0.38
C GLU A 115 12.45 14.92 -0.35
N ARG A 116 12.07 15.93 0.46
CA ARG A 116 10.72 16.50 0.44
C ARG A 116 10.35 17.13 -0.90
N LEU A 117 11.34 17.72 -1.58
CA LEU A 117 11.19 18.37 -2.89
C LEU A 117 11.34 17.41 -4.08
N ALA A 118 11.85 16.21 -3.89
CA ALA A 118 12.18 15.31 -4.99
C ALA A 118 11.43 13.97 -4.94
N LEU A 119 10.96 13.53 -3.77
CA LEU A 119 10.24 12.27 -3.66
C LEU A 119 8.76 12.42 -4.03
N VAL A 120 8.23 11.38 -4.66
CA VAL A 120 6.83 11.23 -5.03
C VAL A 120 6.32 9.92 -4.45
N TYR A 121 5.09 9.93 -3.96
CA TYR A 121 4.44 8.79 -3.32
C TYR A 121 3.32 8.27 -4.21
N PRO A 122 3.16 6.94 -4.36
CA PRO A 122 2.15 6.32 -5.23
C PRO A 122 0.77 6.32 -4.57
N VAL A 123 0.26 7.52 -4.27
CA VAL A 123 -1.03 7.77 -3.64
C VAL A 123 -1.83 8.69 -4.54
N ASN A 124 -3.12 8.43 -4.76
CA ASN A 124 -3.98 9.35 -5.50
C ASN A 124 -5.15 9.80 -4.64
N ALA A 125 -5.24 11.11 -4.40
CA ALA A 125 -6.44 11.79 -3.93
C ALA A 125 -6.91 12.66 -5.11
N ASN A 126 -8.01 12.28 -5.77
CA ASN A 126 -8.50 13.05 -6.92
C ASN A 126 -9.36 14.22 -6.42
N GLU A 127 -9.04 15.45 -6.85
CA GLU A 127 -9.93 16.62 -6.70
C GLU A 127 -11.31 16.36 -7.31
N ASP A 128 -11.36 15.61 -8.41
CA ASP A 128 -12.59 15.20 -9.09
C ASP A 128 -13.50 14.32 -8.19
N ALA A 129 -12.94 13.72 -7.13
CA ALA A 129 -13.68 12.97 -6.12
C ALA A 129 -14.10 13.84 -4.92
N GLY A 130 -13.80 15.15 -4.93
CA GLY A 130 -14.13 16.09 -3.85
C GLY A 130 -13.32 15.87 -2.56
N LEU A 131 -12.20 15.14 -2.62
CA LEU A 131 -11.40 14.80 -1.44
C LEU A 131 -10.40 15.93 -1.08
N SER A 132 -10.25 16.16 0.21
CA SER A 132 -9.25 17.08 0.77
C SER A 132 -7.84 16.50 0.63
N PHE A 133 -6.84 17.35 0.37
CA PHE A 133 -5.41 17.01 0.46
C PHE A 133 -4.83 17.27 1.86
N ILE A 134 -5.66 17.76 2.77
CA ILE A 134 -5.29 18.08 4.14
C ILE A 134 -5.65 16.88 5.01
N PRO A 135 -4.67 16.27 5.69
CA PRO A 135 -4.94 15.20 6.65
C PRO A 135 -5.79 15.70 7.82
N ASP A 136 -6.56 14.80 8.43
CA ASP A 136 -7.27 15.09 9.67
C ASP A 136 -6.33 15.30 10.87
N GLU A 137 -6.92 15.58 12.04
CA GLU A 137 -6.18 15.81 13.29
C GLU A 137 -5.34 14.60 13.73
N ASP A 138 -5.70 13.40 13.32
CA ASP A 138 -4.97 12.16 13.60
C ASP A 138 -3.91 11.83 12.54
N GLY A 139 -3.87 12.62 11.46
CA GLY A 139 -2.92 12.53 10.36
C GLY A 139 -3.32 11.56 9.27
N TYR A 140 -4.61 11.21 9.15
CA TYR A 140 -5.12 10.39 8.06
C TYR A 140 -5.68 11.24 6.92
N LEU A 141 -5.45 10.77 5.71
CA LEU A 141 -5.95 11.36 4.48
C LEU A 141 -6.84 10.33 3.79
N GLU A 142 -8.11 10.66 3.54
CA GLU A 142 -8.97 9.82 2.69
C GLU A 142 -8.48 9.94 1.23
N VAL A 143 -8.25 8.80 0.58
CA VAL A 143 -7.67 8.75 -0.77
C VAL A 143 -8.47 7.82 -1.67
N THR A 144 -8.28 7.99 -2.98
CA THR A 144 -8.88 7.09 -3.97
C THR A 144 -8.04 5.83 -4.18
N GLU A 145 -6.72 5.95 -4.07
CA GLU A 145 -5.78 4.87 -4.38
C GLU A 145 -4.55 4.98 -3.46
N ALA A 146 -4.10 3.85 -2.93
CA ALA A 146 -2.95 3.75 -2.04
C ALA A 146 -2.15 2.46 -2.34
N PRO A 147 -0.83 2.45 -2.08
CA PRO A 147 0.01 1.29 -2.35
C PRO A 147 -0.21 0.20 -1.29
N THR A 148 -0.13 -1.07 -1.70
CA THR A 148 -0.31 -2.21 -0.79
C THR A 148 0.96 -2.63 -0.04
N GLY A 149 2.12 -2.03 -0.30
CA GLY A 149 3.37 -2.43 0.36
C GLY A 149 3.54 -2.03 1.82
N PHE A 150 2.60 -1.27 2.38
CA PHE A 150 2.45 -1.10 3.82
C PHE A 150 0.99 -0.80 4.15
N MET A 151 0.12 -1.81 4.09
CA MET A 151 -1.35 -1.63 4.17
C MET A 151 -1.98 -2.58 5.19
N CYS A 152 -2.78 -2.04 6.10
CA CYS A 152 -3.63 -2.79 7.01
C CYS A 152 -5.06 -2.82 6.49
N ILE A 153 -5.65 -4.02 6.46
CA ILE A 153 -7.02 -4.26 6.00
C ILE A 153 -7.73 -5.13 7.05
N LYS A 154 -8.92 -4.70 7.49
CA LYS A 154 -9.78 -5.50 8.39
C LYS A 154 -10.36 -6.70 7.67
N ARG A 155 -10.56 -7.81 8.41
CA ARG A 155 -11.24 -9.02 7.89
C ARG A 155 -12.57 -8.69 7.21
N ARG A 156 -13.39 -7.84 7.84
CA ARG A 156 -14.73 -7.46 7.36
C ARG A 156 -14.74 -6.83 5.96
N VAL A 157 -13.61 -6.27 5.51
CA VAL A 157 -13.46 -5.76 4.15
C VAL A 157 -13.56 -6.91 3.15
N PHE A 158 -12.86 -8.01 3.40
CA PHE A 158 -12.93 -9.18 2.52
C PHE A 158 -14.28 -9.87 2.60
N ASP A 159 -14.89 -9.97 3.77
CA ASP A 159 -16.24 -10.54 3.91
C ASP A 159 -17.24 -9.77 3.03
N ARG A 160 -17.25 -8.44 3.12
CA ARG A 160 -18.10 -7.58 2.27
C ARG A 160 -17.75 -7.67 0.79
N MET A 161 -16.46 -7.80 0.44
CA MET A 161 -16.05 -7.96 -0.96
C MET A 161 -16.43 -9.33 -1.51
N MET A 162 -16.43 -10.41 -0.72
CA MET A 162 -16.92 -11.73 -1.15
C MET A 162 -18.42 -11.68 -1.46
N GLU A 163 -19.19 -11.00 -0.62
CA GLU A 163 -20.64 -10.80 -0.82
C GLU A 163 -20.95 -9.95 -2.06
N ALA A 164 -20.23 -8.84 -2.24
CA ALA A 164 -20.47 -7.92 -3.34
C ALA A 164 -19.89 -8.38 -4.69
N TYR A 165 -18.86 -9.24 -4.67
CA TYR A 165 -18.15 -9.68 -5.86
C TYR A 165 -18.03 -11.22 -5.96
N PRO A 166 -19.14 -11.96 -6.01
CA PRO A 166 -19.11 -13.41 -6.16
C PRO A 166 -18.34 -13.86 -7.42
N ASP A 167 -18.41 -13.08 -8.51
CA ASP A 167 -17.74 -13.37 -9.78
C ASP A 167 -16.20 -13.27 -9.74
N LEU A 168 -15.63 -12.72 -8.66
CA LEU A 168 -14.19 -12.73 -8.43
C LEU A 168 -13.69 -14.07 -7.88
N GLN A 169 -14.57 -14.93 -7.40
CA GLN A 169 -14.19 -16.26 -6.95
C GLN A 169 -13.64 -17.09 -8.13
N TYR A 170 -12.63 -17.91 -7.86
CA TYR A 170 -12.06 -18.81 -8.84
C TYR A 170 -11.68 -20.15 -8.20
N PHE A 171 -11.60 -21.20 -9.02
CA PHE A 171 -11.00 -22.46 -8.63
C PHE A 171 -9.51 -22.41 -8.94
N PRO A 172 -8.63 -22.60 -7.96
CA PRO A 172 -7.20 -22.53 -8.21
C PRO A 172 -6.68 -23.82 -8.87
N ASP A 173 -5.70 -23.69 -9.76
CA ASP A 173 -5.10 -24.80 -10.53
C ASP A 173 -4.19 -25.73 -9.69
N PHE A 174 -4.33 -25.77 -8.37
CA PHE A 174 -3.43 -26.54 -7.52
C PHE A 174 -3.60 -28.05 -7.73
N ASP A 175 -2.47 -28.75 -7.77
CA ASP A 175 -2.39 -30.19 -7.59
C ASP A 175 -3.35 -30.64 -6.47
N MET A 176 -4.14 -31.66 -6.79
CA MET A 176 -5.19 -32.28 -5.99
C MET A 176 -4.65 -32.87 -4.67
N GLN A 177 -4.14 -32.02 -3.77
CA GLN A 177 -3.84 -32.42 -2.41
C GLN A 177 -5.15 -32.43 -1.60
N PRO A 178 -5.47 -33.56 -0.93
CA PRO A 178 -6.67 -33.66 -0.11
C PRO A 178 -6.79 -32.51 0.89
N GLY A 179 -7.96 -31.87 0.94
CA GLY A 179 -8.26 -30.75 1.86
C GLY A 179 -8.08 -29.34 1.27
N ARG A 180 -7.51 -29.18 0.06
CA ARG A 180 -7.49 -27.87 -0.62
C ARG A 180 -8.83 -27.47 -1.22
N GLU A 181 -9.68 -28.43 -1.59
CA GLU A 181 -11.04 -28.17 -2.11
C GLU A 181 -11.88 -27.34 -1.14
N ALA A 182 -11.80 -27.64 0.16
CA ALA A 182 -12.50 -26.91 1.22
C ALA A 182 -12.06 -25.44 1.34
N LYS A 183 -10.88 -25.08 0.80
CA LYS A 183 -10.34 -23.73 0.81
C LYS A 183 -10.65 -22.93 -0.46
N ALA A 184 -11.19 -23.58 -1.51
CA ALA A 184 -11.60 -22.89 -2.74
C ALA A 184 -12.66 -21.80 -2.49
N LYS A 185 -13.42 -21.91 -1.39
CA LYS A 185 -14.34 -20.87 -0.92
C LYS A 185 -13.68 -19.54 -0.54
N TYR A 186 -12.35 -19.51 -0.38
CA TYR A 186 -11.58 -18.30 -0.07
C TYR A 186 -10.72 -17.82 -1.24
N CYS A 187 -10.75 -18.51 -2.38
CA CYS A 187 -9.99 -18.15 -3.57
C CYS A 187 -10.72 -17.07 -4.36
N TYR A 188 -10.33 -15.81 -4.14
CA TYR A 188 -10.89 -14.64 -4.81
C TYR A 188 -9.80 -13.78 -5.44
N ARG A 189 -10.14 -13.15 -6.56
CA ARG A 189 -9.26 -12.30 -7.36
C ARG A 189 -9.28 -10.83 -6.91
N PHE A 190 -9.18 -10.57 -5.60
CA PHE A 190 -9.28 -9.21 -5.06
C PHE A 190 -8.17 -8.27 -5.55
N PHE A 191 -6.97 -8.83 -5.71
CA PHE A 191 -5.77 -8.13 -6.20
C PHE A 191 -5.51 -8.38 -7.69
N ASP A 192 -6.52 -8.67 -8.51
CA ASP A 192 -6.34 -8.61 -9.96
C ASP A 192 -6.22 -7.15 -10.42
N VAL A 193 -5.42 -6.90 -11.45
CA VAL A 193 -5.40 -5.63 -12.18
C VAL A 193 -6.79 -5.29 -12.74
N MET A 194 -7.02 -4.03 -13.08
CA MET A 194 -8.29 -3.58 -13.62
C MET A 194 -8.06 -2.56 -14.73
N PHE A 195 -8.78 -2.70 -15.84
CA PHE A 195 -8.93 -1.59 -16.78
C PHE A 195 -10.14 -0.74 -16.39
N ASP A 196 -9.91 0.48 -15.92
CA ASP A 196 -10.97 1.44 -15.63
C ASP A 196 -11.45 2.07 -16.93
N ALA A 197 -12.63 1.63 -17.41
CA ALA A 197 -13.22 2.12 -18.65
C ALA A 197 -13.57 3.61 -18.62
N SER A 198 -13.85 4.17 -17.44
CA SER A 198 -14.25 5.57 -17.25
C SER A 198 -13.06 6.52 -17.40
N SER A 199 -11.94 6.19 -16.77
CA SER A 199 -10.71 6.99 -16.84
C SER A 199 -9.73 6.51 -17.92
N LYS A 200 -10.03 5.41 -18.61
CA LYS A 200 -9.13 4.69 -19.54
C LYS A 200 -7.78 4.31 -18.93
N ARG A 201 -7.74 4.08 -17.61
CA ARG A 201 -6.49 3.75 -16.89
C ARG A 201 -6.35 2.24 -16.73
N TYR A 202 -5.13 1.75 -16.89
CA TYR A 202 -4.73 0.44 -16.43
C TYR A 202 -4.32 0.55 -14.96
N LEU A 203 -5.16 0.05 -14.06
CA LEU A 203 -4.91 0.05 -12.62
C LEU A 203 -4.09 -1.19 -12.25
N SER A 204 -2.99 -0.95 -11.53
CA SER A 204 -2.23 -1.98 -10.80
C SER A 204 -3.11 -2.66 -9.74
N GLU A 205 -2.61 -3.74 -9.16
CA GLU A 205 -3.38 -4.58 -8.23
C GLU A 205 -3.83 -3.86 -6.97
N ASP A 206 -2.99 -2.96 -6.47
CA ASP A 206 -3.26 -2.14 -5.30
C ASP A 206 -4.37 -1.11 -5.57
N TYR A 207 -4.29 -0.42 -6.69
CA TYR A 207 -5.28 0.58 -7.11
C TYR A 207 -6.60 -0.10 -7.51
N ALA A 208 -6.53 -1.26 -8.16
CA ALA A 208 -7.72 -2.05 -8.49
C ALA A 208 -8.41 -2.58 -7.22
N PHE A 209 -7.67 -3.02 -6.21
CA PHE A 209 -8.23 -3.35 -4.89
C PHE A 209 -8.91 -2.14 -4.26
N CYS A 210 -8.23 -0.99 -4.22
CA CYS A 210 -8.80 0.26 -3.69
C CYS A 210 -10.09 0.66 -4.45
N ARG A 211 -10.10 0.48 -5.77
CA ARG A 211 -11.28 0.78 -6.61
C ARG A 211 -12.45 -0.15 -6.27
N ARG A 212 -12.23 -1.47 -6.23
CA ARG A 212 -13.26 -2.45 -5.82
C ARG A 212 -13.82 -2.11 -4.43
N TRP A 213 -12.96 -1.79 -3.46
CA TRP A 213 -13.45 -1.43 -2.14
C TRP A 213 -14.33 -0.17 -2.16
N ARG A 214 -13.94 0.86 -2.90
CA ARG A 214 -14.71 2.11 -3.04
C ARG A 214 -16.02 1.93 -3.81
N ASP A 215 -16.04 1.07 -4.82
CA ASP A 215 -17.25 0.81 -5.63
C ASP A 215 -18.40 0.22 -4.80
N ILE A 216 -18.11 -0.38 -3.64
CA ILE A 216 -19.11 -0.86 -2.65
C ILE A 216 -19.24 0.06 -1.43
N GLY A 217 -18.85 1.33 -1.57
CA GLY A 217 -18.97 2.37 -0.54
C GLY A 217 -17.88 2.32 0.53
N GLY A 218 -16.83 1.55 0.31
CA GLY A 218 -15.66 1.52 1.17
C GLY A 218 -14.81 2.80 1.10
N LYS A 219 -14.02 3.05 2.14
CA LYS A 219 -13.06 4.16 2.19
C LYS A 219 -11.64 3.65 2.37
N VAL A 220 -10.69 4.32 1.70
CA VAL A 220 -9.25 4.03 1.79
C VAL A 220 -8.57 5.24 2.39
N HIS A 221 -7.69 5.01 3.36
CA HIS A 221 -6.97 6.09 4.02
C HIS A 221 -5.46 5.88 3.93
N VAL A 222 -4.72 6.99 3.90
CA VAL A 222 -3.26 7.00 4.06
C VAL A 222 -2.91 7.71 5.36
N CYS A 223 -2.08 7.09 6.18
CA CYS A 223 -1.49 7.73 7.35
C CYS A 223 -0.29 8.57 6.92
N THR A 224 -0.41 9.89 7.00
CA THR A 224 0.68 10.80 6.59
C THR A 224 1.83 10.86 7.59
N ARG A 225 1.58 10.43 8.83
CA ARG A 225 2.57 10.46 9.92
C ARG A 225 3.56 9.29 9.88
N THR A 226 3.44 8.34 8.96
CA THR A 226 4.40 7.24 8.81
C THR A 226 5.68 7.71 8.14
N ARG A 227 6.83 7.19 8.60
CA ARG A 227 8.14 7.39 7.96
C ARG A 227 8.65 6.06 7.45
N LEU A 228 8.32 5.75 6.20
CA LEU A 228 8.67 4.49 5.57
C LEU A 228 9.91 4.65 4.70
N THR A 229 10.82 3.69 4.76
CA THR A 229 11.97 3.64 3.84
C THR A 229 11.73 2.64 2.72
N HIS A 230 12.07 2.99 1.49
CA HIS A 230 12.00 2.06 0.36
C HIS A 230 13.41 1.71 -0.11
N ALA A 231 13.83 0.46 0.08
CA ALA A 231 15.19 0.01 -0.15
C ALA A 231 15.36 -0.55 -1.58
N GLY A 232 16.26 0.03 -2.36
CA GLY A 232 16.76 -0.51 -3.62
C GLY A 232 18.30 -0.50 -3.61
N THR A 233 18.91 -0.19 -4.76
CA THR A 233 20.35 0.17 -4.81
C THR A 233 20.67 1.40 -3.95
N HIS A 234 19.66 2.25 -3.73
CA HIS A 234 19.66 3.38 -2.81
C HIS A 234 18.48 3.25 -1.84
N ARG A 235 18.60 3.81 -0.64
CA ARG A 235 17.51 3.86 0.35
C ARG A 235 16.83 5.21 0.26
N PHE A 236 15.56 5.21 -0.12
CA PHE A 236 14.73 6.42 -0.13
C PHE A 236 13.99 6.55 1.20
N ASN A 237 14.19 7.66 1.91
CA ASN A 237 13.58 7.89 3.22
C ASN A 237 12.30 8.72 3.05
N GLY A 238 11.14 8.12 3.29
CA GLY A 238 9.85 8.77 3.14
C GLY A 238 9.50 9.67 4.33
N ASP A 239 9.08 10.89 4.03
CA ASP A 239 8.38 11.84 4.89
C ASP A 239 7.21 12.45 4.11
N ILE A 240 6.13 11.68 3.94
CA ILE A 240 4.99 12.10 3.12
C ILE A 240 4.31 13.34 3.72
N GLN A 241 4.20 13.46 5.04
CA GLN A 241 3.66 14.67 5.67
C GLN A 241 4.50 15.90 5.33
N GLY A 242 5.83 15.79 5.43
CA GLY A 242 6.74 16.87 5.05
C GLY A 242 6.67 17.21 3.56
N ALA A 243 6.51 16.22 2.68
CA ALA A 243 6.36 16.44 1.25
C ALA A 243 5.03 17.14 0.92
N LEU A 244 3.91 16.70 1.51
CA LEU A 244 2.59 17.31 1.33
C LEU A 244 2.53 18.75 1.85
N ALA A 245 3.26 19.07 2.93
CA ALA A 245 3.32 20.42 3.46
C ALA A 245 3.99 21.43 2.50
N VAL A 246 4.84 20.95 1.58
CA VAL A 246 5.57 21.81 0.64
C VAL A 246 4.98 21.73 -0.78
N ARG A 247 4.53 20.54 -1.20
CA ARG A 247 4.07 20.24 -2.57
C ARG A 247 2.88 19.28 -2.57
N PRO A 248 1.70 19.70 -2.09
CA PRO A 248 0.56 18.79 -1.87
C PRO A 248 0.04 18.12 -3.15
N LEU A 249 0.17 18.78 -4.31
CA LEU A 249 -0.33 18.27 -5.60
C LEU A 249 0.71 17.45 -6.39
N GLU A 250 1.99 17.62 -6.08
CA GLU A 250 3.11 16.94 -6.77
C GLU A 250 3.68 15.79 -5.95
N ALA A 251 3.58 15.85 -4.61
CA ALA A 251 4.04 14.79 -3.73
C ALA A 251 3.15 13.54 -3.85
N ILE A 252 1.86 13.72 -4.10
CA ILE A 252 0.87 12.68 -4.35
C ILE A 252 0.02 13.06 -5.57
N GLY A 253 -0.73 12.11 -6.12
CA GLY A 253 -1.49 12.31 -7.33
C GLY A 253 -0.56 12.17 -8.52
N GLY A 254 -0.70 11.08 -9.29
CA GLY A 254 0.09 10.76 -10.48
C GLY A 254 -0.06 11.75 -11.66
N ARG A 255 -0.22 13.05 -11.41
CA ARG A 255 -0.48 14.14 -12.38
C ARG A 255 0.62 14.34 -13.43
N ARG A 256 1.80 13.71 -13.36
CA ARG A 256 2.68 13.62 -14.54
C ARG A 256 2.13 12.71 -15.67
N GLY A 257 1.04 11.95 -15.42
CA GLY A 257 0.23 11.28 -16.45
C GLY A 257 -0.92 12.11 -17.03
N ARG A 258 -1.13 13.35 -16.55
CA ARG A 258 -2.21 14.25 -17.05
C ARG A 258 -1.70 15.40 -17.92
N ARG A 259 -0.38 15.55 -18.10
CA ARG A 259 0.18 16.48 -19.09
C ARG A 259 0.39 15.77 -20.43
N THR A 260 -0.27 16.25 -21.49
CA THR A 260 0.11 15.84 -22.84
C THR A 260 1.57 16.21 -23.08
N PRO A 261 2.30 15.53 -24.00
CA PRO A 261 3.68 15.88 -24.34
C PRO A 261 3.89 17.37 -24.65
N GLU A 262 2.84 18.08 -25.08
CA GLU A 262 2.84 19.51 -25.41
C GLU A 262 3.00 20.43 -24.20
N GLU A 263 2.56 20.01 -23.00
CA GLU A 263 2.67 20.79 -21.76
C GLU A 263 4.00 20.56 -21.02
N ARG A 264 4.89 19.74 -21.60
CA ARG A 264 6.26 19.51 -21.12
C ARG A 264 7.30 20.42 -21.79
N GLY A 265 6.88 21.23 -22.78
CA GLY A 265 7.76 22.01 -23.64
C GLY A 265 7.44 23.51 -23.66
N ARG A 266 7.30 24.14 -22.49
CA ARG A 266 7.43 25.60 -22.32
C ARG A 266 8.11 25.91 -21.00
#